data_AF-A0A1V5E712-F1
#
_entry.id   AF-A0A1V5E712-F1
#
_cell.length_a   1.000
_cell.length_b   1.000
_cell.length_c   1.000
_cell.angle_alpha   90.00
_cell.angle_beta   90.00
_cell.angle_gamma   90.00
#
_symmetry.space_group_name_H-M   'P 1'
#
loop_
_entity.id
_entity.type
_entity.pdbx_description
1 polymer ?
#
loop_
_entity_poly.entity_id
_entity_poly.type
_entity_poly.pdbx_seq_one_letter_code
_entity_poly.pdbx_strand_id
1 'polypeptide(L)'
;MADEVGKPGAGLVDQLEKLLSISQVAKLKQFQSLLSKVRDGEALRPAEIKLLQTLERQFETQIAEQKAGAGRLSATEAMKRGGWSKRQYYIRIKKGKLIPASDGTVAVADVDRLVEAEGRVPVNGAESGQESREKVEIELRKMRVERERMLVAQMAGTLISREEVYREWAARVREVRGGLLNFAQRLAPVLEYKGRAEIARIISEEVWSLLDRYARSGKHTPPVGPAGAGAVGPEDPVGRVGN
;
A
#
# COMPACT_ATOMS: atom_id res chain seq x y z
N MET A 1 -15.08 14.75 21.65
CA MET A 1 -15.35 14.33 20.26
C MET A 1 -14.01 13.99 19.64
N ALA A 2 -13.60 12.73 19.77
CA ALA A 2 -12.41 12.19 19.14
C ALA A 2 -12.91 11.10 18.19
N ASP A 3 -12.77 11.35 16.89
CA ASP A 3 -13.18 10.43 15.85
C ASP A 3 -12.34 9.15 15.93
N GLU A 4 -13.03 8.04 16.17
CA GLU A 4 -12.54 6.71 15.88
C GLU A 4 -12.36 6.58 14.35
N VAL A 5 -11.19 6.95 13.86
CA VAL A 5 -10.73 6.54 12.54
C VAL A 5 -10.47 5.04 12.61
N GLY A 6 -11.53 4.27 12.39
CA GLY A 6 -11.53 2.82 12.35
C GLY A 6 -10.45 2.33 11.40
N LYS A 7 -9.53 1.49 11.92
CA LYS A 7 -8.55 0.75 11.13
C LYS A 7 -9.30 -0.11 10.12
N PRO A 8 -9.33 0.22 8.80
CA PRO A 8 -10.17 -0.49 7.85
C PRO A 8 -9.65 -1.92 7.53
N GLY A 9 -8.49 -2.31 8.07
CA GLY A 9 -7.89 -3.63 7.85
C GLY A 9 -8.11 -4.67 8.96
N ALA A 10 -8.54 -4.27 10.16
CA ALA A 10 -8.55 -5.21 11.31
C ALA A 10 -9.68 -6.25 11.23
N GLY A 11 -10.90 -5.84 10.85
CA GLY A 11 -12.04 -6.76 10.73
C GLY A 11 -11.96 -7.71 9.53
N LEU A 12 -11.20 -7.34 8.50
CA LEU A 12 -11.01 -8.13 7.29
C LEU A 12 -10.10 -9.34 7.55
N VAL A 13 -9.09 -9.18 8.39
CA VAL A 13 -8.17 -10.25 8.80
C VAL A 13 -8.92 -11.35 9.54
N ASP A 14 -9.80 -11.00 10.49
CA ASP A 14 -10.59 -11.95 11.24
C ASP A 14 -11.62 -12.69 10.37
N GLN A 15 -12.10 -12.05 9.30
CA GLN A 15 -13.01 -12.64 8.31
C GLN A 15 -12.27 -13.54 7.31
N LEU A 16 -11.06 -13.14 6.87
CA LEU A 16 -10.19 -13.92 5.98
C LEU A 16 -9.55 -15.13 6.70
N GLU A 17 -9.26 -15.00 8.00
CA GLU A 17 -8.80 -16.09 8.87
C GLU A 17 -9.78 -17.26 8.94
N LYS A 18 -11.08 -16.96 8.86
CA LYS A 18 -12.15 -17.97 8.92
C LYS A 18 -12.38 -18.71 7.59
N LEU A 19 -11.88 -18.17 6.47
CA LEU A 19 -12.25 -18.64 5.11
C LEU A 19 -11.08 -19.21 4.30
N LEU A 20 -9.84 -18.95 4.71
CA LEU A 20 -8.64 -19.42 4.02
C LEU A 20 -7.89 -20.44 4.86
N SER A 21 -7.16 -21.35 4.21
CA SER A 21 -6.27 -22.25 4.96
C SER A 21 -5.28 -21.43 5.78
N ILE A 22 -4.92 -21.90 6.96
CA ILE A 22 -3.99 -21.22 7.89
C ILE A 22 -2.71 -20.75 7.16
N SER A 23 -2.26 -21.51 6.15
CA SER A 23 -1.12 -21.18 5.29
C SER A 23 -1.35 -20.02 4.31
N GLN A 24 -2.56 -19.80 3.79
CA GLN A 24 -2.88 -18.71 2.85
C GLN A 24 -3.09 -17.38 3.57
N VAL A 25 -3.68 -17.40 4.76
CA VAL A 25 -3.83 -16.21 5.63
C VAL A 25 -2.46 -15.63 5.97
N ALA A 26 -1.50 -16.48 6.36
CA ALA A 26 -0.15 -16.05 6.68
C ALA A 26 0.53 -15.36 5.50
N LYS A 27 0.34 -15.89 4.27
CA LYS A 27 0.87 -15.28 3.04
C LYS A 27 0.23 -13.92 2.74
N LEU A 28 -1.07 -13.76 2.94
CA LEU A 28 -1.76 -12.48 2.76
C LEU A 28 -1.29 -11.43 3.76
N LYS A 29 -1.17 -11.79 5.04
CA LYS A 29 -0.63 -10.88 6.08
C LYS A 29 0.79 -10.45 5.75
N GLN A 30 1.62 -11.38 5.28
CA GLN A 30 2.99 -11.11 4.90
C GLN A 30 3.06 -10.18 3.67
N PHE A 31 2.20 -10.40 2.68
CA PHE A 31 2.08 -9.54 1.51
C PHE A 31 1.62 -8.12 1.90
N GLN A 32 0.59 -8.02 2.76
CA GLN A 32 0.07 -6.74 3.25
C GLN A 32 1.11 -5.96 4.07
N SER A 33 1.90 -6.65 4.89
CA SER A 33 3.00 -6.04 5.64
C SER A 33 4.11 -5.49 4.74
N LEU A 34 4.42 -6.16 3.64
CA LEU A 34 5.39 -5.64 2.66
C LEU A 34 4.83 -4.41 1.94
N LEU A 35 3.55 -4.40 1.61
CA LEU A 35 2.90 -3.25 0.98
C LEU A 35 2.78 -2.05 1.93
N SER A 36 2.54 -2.26 3.22
CA SER A 36 2.54 -1.17 4.19
C SER A 36 3.91 -0.51 4.31
N LYS A 37 5.00 -1.30 4.30
CA LYS A 37 6.37 -0.76 4.29
C LYS A 37 6.63 0.11 3.06
N VAL A 38 6.21 -0.37 1.88
CA VAL A 38 6.29 0.43 0.65
C VAL A 38 5.51 1.73 0.79
N ARG A 39 4.25 1.65 1.24
CA ARG A 39 3.38 2.82 1.47
C ARG A 39 4.01 3.84 2.41
N ASP A 40 4.63 3.37 3.48
CA ASP A 40 5.23 4.22 4.50
C ASP A 40 6.59 4.81 4.05
N GLY A 41 7.02 4.48 2.82
CA GLY A 41 8.21 5.03 2.16
C GLY A 41 9.50 4.29 2.50
N GLU A 42 9.41 3.13 3.17
CA GLU A 42 10.57 2.33 3.51
C GLU A 42 11.09 1.57 2.28
N ALA A 43 12.40 1.62 2.05
CA ALA A 43 13.04 0.85 1.00
C ALA A 43 12.99 -0.65 1.35
N LEU A 44 12.31 -1.44 0.51
CA LEU A 44 12.30 -2.89 0.66
C LEU A 44 13.70 -3.46 0.43
N ARG A 45 14.10 -4.42 1.27
CA ARG A 45 15.34 -5.18 1.09
C ARG A 45 15.26 -6.06 -0.16
N PRO A 46 16.39 -6.40 -0.80
CA PRO A 46 16.41 -7.31 -1.94
C PRO A 46 15.72 -8.66 -1.69
N ALA A 47 15.79 -9.18 -0.47
CA ALA A 47 15.07 -10.40 -0.06
C ALA A 47 13.55 -10.19 0.05
N GLU A 48 13.12 -9.02 0.52
CA GLU A 48 11.69 -8.64 0.61
C GLU A 48 11.09 -8.42 -0.77
N ILE A 49 11.87 -7.87 -1.72
CA ILE A 49 11.47 -7.72 -3.13
C ILE A 49 11.25 -9.10 -3.77
N LYS A 50 12.20 -10.02 -3.61
CA LYS A 50 12.07 -11.40 -4.13
C LYS A 50 10.90 -12.15 -3.53
N LEU A 51 10.66 -11.95 -2.22
CA LEU A 51 9.52 -12.54 -1.52
C LEU A 51 8.20 -11.98 -2.05
N LEU A 52 8.09 -10.66 -2.24
CA LEU A 52 6.93 -10.01 -2.82
C LEU A 52 6.60 -10.60 -4.21
N GLN A 53 7.60 -10.68 -5.10
CA GLN A 53 7.45 -11.25 -6.45
C GLN A 53 7.02 -12.73 -6.41
N THR A 54 7.56 -13.50 -5.46
CA THR A 54 7.20 -14.91 -5.28
C THR A 54 5.75 -15.05 -4.82
N LEU A 55 5.32 -14.21 -3.88
CA LEU A 55 3.93 -14.18 -3.40
C LEU A 55 2.98 -13.76 -4.52
N GLU A 56 3.32 -12.75 -5.32
CA GLU A 56 2.53 -12.33 -6.48
C GLU A 56 2.34 -13.47 -7.49
N ARG A 57 3.42 -14.15 -7.86
CA ARG A 57 3.35 -15.28 -8.79
C ARG A 57 2.53 -16.43 -8.23
N GLN A 58 2.60 -16.69 -6.93
CA GLN A 58 1.78 -17.70 -6.27
C GLN A 58 0.30 -17.34 -6.29
N PHE A 59 -0.05 -16.07 -6.02
CA PHE A 59 -1.43 -15.61 -6.12
C PHE A 59 -1.95 -15.62 -7.56
N GLU A 60 -1.13 -15.24 -8.55
CA GLU A 60 -1.51 -15.32 -9.96
C GLU A 60 -1.78 -16.75 -10.41
N THR A 61 -0.91 -17.68 -10.01
CA THR A 61 -1.09 -19.10 -10.32
C THR A 61 -2.36 -19.63 -9.66
N GLN A 62 -2.62 -19.28 -8.39
CA GLN A 62 -3.87 -19.65 -7.72
C GLN A 62 -5.11 -19.04 -8.37
N ILE A 63 -5.06 -17.78 -8.80
CA ILE A 63 -6.18 -17.13 -9.49
C ILE A 63 -6.41 -17.77 -10.86
N ALA A 64 -5.35 -18.12 -11.59
CA ALA A 64 -5.44 -18.79 -12.88
C ALA A 64 -5.99 -20.22 -12.74
N GLU A 65 -5.51 -20.99 -11.76
CA GLU A 65 -6.02 -22.33 -11.42
C GLU A 65 -7.48 -22.28 -10.97
N GLN A 66 -7.86 -21.27 -10.18
CA GLN A 66 -9.25 -21.07 -9.74
C GLN A 66 -10.16 -20.61 -10.88
N LYS A 67 -9.68 -19.77 -11.80
CA LYS A 67 -10.42 -19.41 -13.02
C LYS A 67 -10.60 -20.62 -13.95
N ALA A 68 -9.59 -21.48 -14.06
CA ALA A 68 -9.70 -22.75 -14.79
C ALA A 68 -10.66 -23.74 -14.09
N GLY A 69 -10.70 -23.73 -12.75
CA GLY A 69 -11.60 -24.55 -11.94
C GLY A 69 -13.03 -24.00 -11.79
N ALA A 70 -13.29 -22.74 -12.12
CA ALA A 70 -14.59 -22.07 -11.94
C ALA A 70 -15.74 -22.71 -12.75
N GLY A 71 -15.43 -23.59 -13.71
CA GLY A 71 -16.41 -24.39 -14.45
C GLY A 71 -16.69 -25.77 -13.86
N ARG A 72 -16.05 -26.18 -12.75
CA ARG A 72 -16.19 -27.52 -12.16
C ARG A 72 -16.48 -27.46 -10.66
N LEU A 73 -17.41 -28.28 -10.21
CA LEU A 73 -17.84 -28.40 -8.83
C LEU A 73 -17.28 -29.68 -8.21
N SER A 74 -16.86 -29.60 -6.95
CA SER A 74 -16.64 -30.79 -6.13
C SER A 74 -17.94 -31.58 -5.95
N ALA A 75 -17.84 -32.86 -5.60
CA ALA A 75 -19.02 -33.70 -5.34
C ALA A 75 -19.97 -33.08 -4.30
N THR A 76 -19.42 -32.49 -3.25
CA THR A 76 -20.16 -31.77 -2.20
C THR A 76 -20.87 -30.52 -2.69
N GLU A 77 -20.22 -29.70 -3.51
CA GLU A 77 -20.81 -28.48 -4.06
C GLU A 77 -21.89 -28.82 -5.10
N ALA A 78 -21.67 -29.84 -5.92
CA ALA A 78 -22.65 -30.34 -6.88
C ALA A 78 -23.92 -30.89 -6.19
N MET A 79 -23.75 -31.65 -5.10
CA MET A 79 -24.87 -32.12 -4.26
C MET A 79 -25.69 -30.96 -3.69
N LYS A 80 -25.01 -29.94 -3.16
CA LYS A 80 -25.64 -28.77 -2.57
C LYS A 80 -26.39 -27.95 -3.63
N ARG A 81 -25.77 -27.71 -4.79
CA ARG A 81 -26.34 -26.94 -5.91
C ARG A 81 -27.55 -27.63 -6.53
N GLY A 82 -27.49 -28.95 -6.70
CA GLY A 82 -28.61 -29.74 -7.24
C GLY A 82 -29.68 -30.14 -6.22
N GLY A 83 -29.48 -29.84 -4.93
CA GLY A 83 -30.40 -30.27 -3.86
C GLY A 83 -30.53 -31.79 -3.80
N TRP A 84 -29.43 -32.51 -4.01
CA TRP A 84 -29.40 -33.97 -4.04
C TRP A 84 -28.71 -34.55 -2.80
N SER A 85 -29.25 -35.65 -2.28
CA SER A 85 -28.55 -36.45 -1.27
C SER A 85 -27.34 -37.18 -1.87
N LYS A 86 -26.41 -37.63 -1.03
CA LYS A 86 -25.23 -38.41 -1.44
C LYS A 86 -25.60 -39.60 -2.33
N ARG A 87 -26.64 -40.35 -1.95
CA ARG A 87 -27.14 -41.48 -2.74
C ARG A 87 -27.66 -41.05 -4.11
N GLN A 88 -28.40 -39.95 -4.16
CA GLN A 88 -28.97 -39.39 -5.38
C GLN A 88 -27.91 -38.90 -6.37
N TYR A 89 -26.81 -38.33 -5.87
CA TYR A 89 -25.68 -37.90 -6.67
C TYR A 89 -24.95 -39.08 -7.32
N TYR A 90 -24.58 -40.10 -6.55
CA TYR A 90 -23.90 -41.28 -7.12
C TYR A 90 -24.79 -42.10 -8.06
N ILE A 91 -26.11 -42.14 -7.84
CA ILE A 91 -27.05 -42.75 -8.78
C ILE A 91 -27.04 -42.02 -10.13
N ARG A 92 -26.93 -40.69 -10.14
CA ARG A 92 -26.87 -39.89 -11.38
C ARG A 92 -25.58 -40.12 -12.14
N ILE A 93 -24.45 -40.23 -11.43
CA ILE A 93 -23.17 -40.65 -12.03
C ILE A 93 -23.28 -42.06 -12.62
N LYS A 94 -23.81 -43.03 -11.86
CA LYS A 94 -23.97 -44.42 -12.32
C LYS A 94 -24.91 -44.55 -13.52
N LYS A 95 -25.91 -43.68 -13.62
CA LYS A 95 -26.84 -43.59 -14.77
C LYS A 95 -26.28 -42.77 -15.94
N GLY A 96 -25.04 -42.28 -15.86
CA GLY A 96 -24.40 -41.49 -16.92
C GLY A 96 -24.98 -40.07 -17.10
N LYS A 97 -25.78 -39.59 -16.14
CA LYS A 97 -26.39 -38.25 -16.21
C LYS A 97 -25.45 -37.13 -15.78
N LEU A 98 -24.40 -37.47 -15.04
CA LEU A 98 -23.30 -36.58 -14.67
C LEU A 98 -21.99 -37.30 -14.99
N ILE A 99 -21.08 -36.60 -15.67
CA ILE A 99 -19.78 -37.15 -16.05
C ILE A 99 -18.71 -36.50 -15.17
N PRO A 100 -18.20 -37.21 -14.14
CA PRO A 100 -17.07 -36.71 -13.36
C PRO A 100 -15.79 -36.75 -14.19
N ALA A 101 -14.89 -35.78 -13.97
CA ALA A 101 -13.51 -35.87 -14.43
C ALA A 101 -12.74 -36.95 -13.64
N SER A 102 -11.51 -37.22 -14.08
CA SER A 102 -10.52 -38.05 -13.35
C SER A 102 -10.41 -37.67 -11.86
N ASP A 103 -10.58 -36.39 -11.56
CA ASP A 103 -10.39 -35.82 -10.22
C ASP A 103 -11.68 -35.82 -9.38
N GLY A 104 -12.75 -36.45 -9.88
CA GLY A 104 -14.05 -36.56 -9.19
C GLY A 104 -14.90 -35.28 -9.22
N THR A 105 -14.48 -34.25 -9.96
CA THR A 105 -15.23 -32.99 -10.14
C THR A 105 -16.17 -33.04 -11.34
N VAL A 106 -17.33 -32.39 -11.27
CA VAL A 106 -18.36 -32.36 -12.33
C VAL A 106 -18.51 -30.95 -12.88
N ALA A 107 -18.81 -30.78 -14.16
CA ALA A 107 -18.99 -29.44 -14.72
C ALA A 107 -20.23 -28.75 -14.15
N VAL A 108 -20.13 -27.45 -13.83
CA VAL A 108 -21.26 -26.62 -13.34
C VAL A 108 -22.44 -26.70 -14.33
N ALA A 109 -22.14 -26.59 -15.62
CA ALA A 109 -23.14 -26.62 -16.68
C ALA A 109 -23.92 -27.95 -16.76
N ASP A 110 -23.28 -29.09 -16.45
CA ASP A 110 -23.95 -30.39 -16.47
C ASP A 110 -24.88 -30.56 -15.25
N VAL A 111 -24.49 -29.98 -14.11
CA VAL A 111 -25.34 -29.94 -12.90
C VAL A 111 -26.56 -29.06 -13.16
N ASP A 112 -26.37 -27.85 -13.71
CA ASP A 112 -27.46 -26.91 -13.96
C ASP A 112 -28.45 -27.44 -15.00
N ARG A 113 -27.98 -27.99 -16.13
CA ARG A 113 -28.84 -28.65 -17.13
C ARG A 113 -29.68 -29.78 -16.53
N LEU A 114 -29.11 -30.56 -15.62
CA LEU A 114 -29.80 -31.68 -15.01
C LEU A 114 -30.84 -31.22 -13.98
N VAL A 115 -30.57 -30.13 -13.27
CA VAL A 115 -31.50 -29.51 -12.31
C VAL A 115 -32.69 -28.89 -13.04
N GLU A 116 -32.44 -28.19 -14.14
CA GLU A 116 -33.47 -27.63 -15.03
C GLU A 116 -34.35 -28.73 -15.64
N ALA A 117 -33.74 -29.82 -16.14
CA ALA A 117 -34.47 -30.97 -16.68
C ALA A 117 -35.33 -31.71 -15.64
N GLU A 118 -34.98 -31.61 -14.35
CA GLU A 118 -35.76 -32.17 -13.23
C GLU A 118 -36.82 -31.18 -12.70
N GLY A 119 -36.99 -30.00 -13.31
CA GLY A 119 -37.96 -28.99 -12.90
C GLY A 119 -37.65 -28.37 -11.54
N ARG A 120 -36.39 -28.44 -11.09
CA ARG A 120 -35.93 -27.87 -9.82
C ARG A 120 -35.29 -26.52 -10.06
N VAL A 121 -35.44 -25.61 -9.10
CA VAL A 121 -34.67 -24.37 -9.08
C VAL A 121 -33.30 -24.69 -8.48
N PRO A 122 -32.18 -24.38 -9.16
CA PRO A 122 -30.86 -24.55 -8.58
C PRO A 122 -30.76 -23.74 -7.29
N VAL A 123 -30.37 -24.41 -6.21
CA VAL A 123 -30.13 -23.72 -4.94
C VAL A 123 -28.82 -22.97 -5.12
N ASN A 124 -28.89 -21.63 -5.17
CA ASN A 124 -27.74 -20.74 -5.21
C ASN A 124 -26.98 -20.78 -3.87
N GLY A 125 -26.37 -21.93 -3.54
CA GLY A 125 -25.49 -22.09 -2.39
C GLY A 125 -24.09 -21.51 -2.60
N ALA A 126 -23.89 -20.73 -3.68
CA ALA A 126 -22.61 -20.19 -4.15
C ALA A 126 -22.39 -18.70 -3.82
N GLU A 127 -23.43 -17.97 -3.39
CA GLU A 127 -23.35 -16.52 -3.14
C GLU A 127 -22.29 -16.17 -2.08
N SER A 128 -22.14 -16.99 -1.02
CA SER A 128 -21.14 -16.70 0.03
C SER A 128 -19.68 -16.90 -0.41
N GLY A 129 -19.43 -17.75 -1.40
CA GLY A 129 -18.09 -18.01 -1.92
C GLY A 129 -17.71 -17.04 -3.04
N GLN A 130 -18.65 -16.70 -3.92
CA GLN A 130 -18.43 -15.79 -5.04
C GLN A 130 -18.22 -14.35 -4.59
N GLU A 131 -19.04 -13.83 -3.68
CA GLU A 131 -18.84 -12.47 -3.15
C GLU A 131 -17.50 -12.31 -2.44
N SER A 132 -17.07 -13.35 -1.70
CA SER A 132 -15.78 -13.32 -1.03
C SER A 132 -14.61 -13.35 -2.01
N ARG A 133 -14.76 -14.00 -3.17
CA ARG A 133 -13.75 -14.07 -4.24
C ARG A 133 -13.65 -12.77 -5.01
N GLU A 134 -14.80 -12.17 -5.36
CA GLU A 134 -14.86 -10.87 -6.01
C GLU A 134 -14.25 -9.77 -5.13
N LYS A 135 -14.50 -9.81 -3.81
CA LYS A 135 -13.86 -8.89 -2.87
C LYS A 135 -12.33 -9.00 -2.87
N VAL A 136 -11.79 -10.23 -2.87
CA VAL A 136 -10.34 -10.47 -2.95
C VAL A 136 -9.76 -10.01 -4.28
N GLU A 137 -10.43 -10.25 -5.40
CA GLU A 137 -9.97 -9.79 -6.72
C GLU A 137 -9.99 -8.26 -6.83
N ILE A 138 -11.04 -7.61 -6.30
CA ILE A 138 -11.15 -6.16 -6.23
C ILE A 138 -10.04 -5.56 -5.36
N GLU A 139 -9.75 -6.16 -4.20
CA GLU A 139 -8.67 -5.69 -3.33
C GLU A 139 -7.30 -5.86 -3.96
N LEU A 140 -6.98 -7.03 -4.53
CA LEU A 140 -5.73 -7.23 -5.25
C LEU A 140 -5.55 -6.23 -6.40
N ARG A 141 -6.62 -5.94 -7.12
CA ARG A 141 -6.61 -4.92 -8.18
C ARG A 141 -6.36 -3.52 -7.62
N LYS A 142 -6.97 -3.15 -6.50
CA LYS A 142 -6.71 -1.87 -5.81
C LYS A 142 -5.25 -1.76 -5.39
N MET A 143 -4.69 -2.80 -4.77
CA MET A 143 -3.30 -2.80 -4.31
C MET A 143 -2.30 -2.67 -5.47
N ARG A 144 -2.59 -3.28 -6.63
CA ARG A 144 -1.79 -3.12 -7.86
C ARG A 144 -1.78 -1.68 -8.37
N VAL A 145 -2.97 -1.09 -8.48
CA VAL A 145 -3.13 0.32 -8.90
C VAL A 145 -2.37 1.25 -7.95
N GLU A 146 -2.42 0.97 -6.65
CA GLU A 146 -1.71 1.77 -5.65
C GLU A 146 -0.19 1.65 -5.78
N ARG A 147 0.35 0.44 -6.00
CA ARG A 147 1.79 0.25 -6.28
C ARG A 147 2.23 0.93 -7.57
N GLU A 148 1.46 0.82 -8.65
CA GLU A 148 1.77 1.48 -9.92
C GLU A 148 1.77 3.00 -9.76
N ARG A 149 0.78 3.55 -9.05
CA ARG A 149 0.76 4.98 -8.70
C ARG A 149 1.99 5.40 -7.90
N MET A 150 2.42 4.58 -6.93
CA MET A 150 3.62 4.86 -6.15
C MET A 150 4.90 4.78 -6.98
N LEU A 151 5.03 3.80 -7.87
CA LEU A 151 6.16 3.70 -8.80
C LEU A 151 6.21 4.89 -9.76
N VAL A 152 5.06 5.29 -10.30
CA VAL A 152 4.95 6.49 -11.13
C VAL A 152 5.33 7.74 -10.33
N ALA A 153 4.88 7.87 -9.08
CA ALA A 153 5.23 9.00 -8.21
C ALA A 153 6.71 9.01 -7.79
N GLN A 154 7.35 7.84 -7.65
CA GLN A 154 8.79 7.71 -7.44
C GLN A 154 9.56 8.13 -8.71
N MET A 155 9.14 7.64 -9.88
CA MET A 155 9.76 7.99 -11.17
C MET A 155 9.56 9.46 -11.53
N ALA A 156 8.43 10.05 -11.18
CA ALA A 156 8.13 11.47 -11.35
C ALA A 156 8.83 12.37 -10.32
N GLY A 157 9.60 11.79 -9.38
CA GLY A 157 10.36 12.54 -8.38
C GLY A 157 9.49 13.25 -7.33
N THR A 158 8.20 12.91 -7.24
CA THR A 158 7.24 13.53 -6.31
C THR A 158 7.34 12.94 -4.90
N LEU A 159 7.88 11.72 -4.80
CA LEU A 159 8.15 11.06 -3.51
C LEU A 159 9.60 11.34 -3.08
N ILE A 160 9.74 11.94 -1.90
CA ILE A 160 11.03 12.21 -1.26
C ILE A 160 11.29 11.14 -0.20
N SER A 161 12.51 10.58 -0.18
CA SER A 161 12.91 9.63 0.89
C SER A 161 12.91 10.33 2.24
N ARG A 162 12.26 9.69 3.22
CA ARG A 162 12.26 10.18 4.62
C ARG A 162 13.67 10.22 5.19
N GLU A 163 14.51 9.25 4.87
CA GLU A 163 15.92 9.23 5.31
C GLU A 163 16.71 10.43 4.76
N GLU A 164 16.44 10.84 3.53
CA GLU A 164 17.07 12.02 2.93
C GLU A 164 16.68 13.30 3.69
N VAL A 165 15.38 13.46 3.99
CA VAL A 165 14.87 14.59 4.77
C VAL A 165 15.49 14.60 6.17
N TYR A 166 15.51 13.45 6.86
CA TYR A 166 16.10 13.34 8.20
C TYR A 166 17.59 13.66 8.20
N ARG A 167 18.34 13.23 7.19
CA ARG A 167 19.77 13.51 7.09
C ARG A 167 20.04 15.01 6.94
N GLU A 168 19.29 15.68 6.07
CA GLU A 168 19.39 17.13 5.87
C GLU A 168 19.01 17.90 7.14
N TRP A 169 17.91 17.53 7.80
CA TRP A 169 17.50 18.17 9.06
C TRP A 169 18.53 17.95 10.18
N ALA A 170 19.05 16.73 10.31
CA ALA A 170 20.10 16.42 11.27
C ALA A 170 21.42 17.15 10.97
N ALA A 171 21.72 17.44 9.71
CA ALA A 171 22.87 18.27 9.33
C ALA A 171 22.69 19.72 9.82
N ARG A 172 21.52 20.33 9.61
CA ARG A 172 21.21 21.68 10.10
C ARG A 172 21.30 21.79 11.62
N VAL A 173 20.75 20.82 12.34
CA VAL A 173 20.84 20.77 13.81
C VAL A 173 22.30 20.64 14.28
N ARG A 174 23.13 19.85 13.57
CA ARG A 174 24.56 19.72 13.88
C ARG A 174 25.30 21.05 13.72
N GLU A 175 24.99 21.83 12.70
CA GLU A 175 25.58 23.17 12.52
C GLU A 175 25.23 24.11 13.66
N VAL A 176 23.96 24.17 14.06
CA VAL A 176 23.53 25.00 15.21
C VAL A 176 24.22 24.55 16.49
N ARG A 177 24.25 23.24 16.76
CA ARG A 177 24.94 22.69 17.92
C ARG A 177 26.43 23.06 17.92
N GLY A 178 27.12 22.91 16.79
CA GLY A 178 28.53 23.27 16.65
C GLY A 178 28.76 24.76 16.88
N GLY A 179 27.89 25.61 16.33
CA GLY A 179 27.92 27.05 16.54
C GLY A 179 27.75 27.46 18.01
N LEU A 180 26.80 26.83 18.72
CA LEU A 180 26.56 27.08 20.15
C LEU A 180 27.71 26.59 21.05
N LEU A 181 28.27 25.41 20.76
CA LEU A 181 29.40 24.88 21.54
C LEU A 181 30.67 25.72 21.36
N ASN A 182 30.89 26.24 20.15
CA ASN A 182 32.04 27.10 19.84
C ASN A 182 31.78 28.58 20.15
N PHE A 183 30.57 28.92 20.62
CA PHE A 183 30.12 30.30 20.80
C PHE A 183 30.99 31.06 21.80
N ALA A 184 31.26 30.45 22.96
CA ALA A 184 32.07 31.05 24.02
C ALA A 184 33.52 31.27 23.59
N GLN A 185 34.14 30.27 22.97
CA GLN A 185 35.55 30.33 22.53
C GLN A 185 35.76 31.37 21.43
N ARG A 186 34.79 31.51 20.51
CA ARG A 186 34.89 32.44 19.39
C ARG A 186 34.54 33.88 19.79
N LEU A 187 33.58 34.08 20.70
CA LEU A 187 33.17 35.43 21.11
C LEU A 187 34.09 36.04 22.17
N ALA A 188 34.68 35.25 23.06
CA ALA A 188 35.54 35.77 24.13
C ALA A 188 36.58 36.80 23.66
N PRO A 189 37.40 36.55 22.61
CA PRO A 189 38.38 37.54 22.14
C PRO A 189 37.76 38.75 21.44
N VAL A 190 36.58 38.59 20.81
CA VAL A 190 35.90 39.68 20.06
C VAL A 190 35.21 40.67 21.00
N LEU A 191 34.76 40.18 22.15
CA LEU A 191 34.08 40.96 23.17
C LEU A 191 35.05 41.68 24.11
N GLU A 192 36.35 41.37 24.03
CA GLU A 192 37.36 42.03 24.84
C GLU A 192 37.38 43.53 24.52
N TYR A 193 37.38 44.35 25.58
CA TYR A 193 37.34 45.82 25.51
C TYR A 193 36.09 46.43 24.86
N LYS A 194 35.02 45.64 24.64
CA LYS A 194 33.75 46.14 24.09
C LYS A 194 32.81 46.68 25.16
N GLY A 195 32.09 47.74 24.83
CA GLY A 195 31.03 48.29 25.68
C GLY A 195 29.77 47.44 25.65
N ARG A 196 28.91 47.55 26.67
CA ARG A 196 27.69 46.73 26.82
C ARG A 196 26.77 46.73 25.59
N ALA A 197 26.57 47.89 24.96
CA ALA A 197 25.73 48.00 23.76
C ALA A 197 26.32 47.25 22.56
N GLU A 198 27.65 47.30 22.41
CA GLU A 198 28.35 46.64 21.31
C GLU A 198 28.39 45.12 21.52
N ILE A 199 28.59 44.66 22.76
CA ILE A 199 28.49 43.24 23.14
C ILE A 199 27.12 42.69 22.77
N ALA A 200 26.04 43.39 23.14
CA ALA A 200 24.68 42.96 22.82
C ALA A 200 24.45 42.86 21.31
N ARG A 201 24.90 43.86 20.54
CA ARG A 201 24.81 43.85 19.08
C ARG A 201 25.53 42.64 18.47
N ILE A 202 26.78 42.39 18.87
CA ILE A 202 27.60 41.27 18.36
C ILE A 202 26.94 39.92 18.66
N ILE A 203 26.44 39.74 19.88
CA ILE A 203 25.75 38.50 20.27
C ILE A 203 24.49 38.31 19.43
N SER A 204 23.67 39.36 19.28
CA SER A 204 22.45 39.30 18.47
C SER A 204 22.75 38.96 17.01
N GLU A 205 23.76 39.58 16.40
CA GLU A 205 24.19 39.28 15.02
C GLU A 205 24.61 37.82 14.85
N GLU A 206 25.35 37.26 15.82
CA GLU A 206 25.74 35.86 15.72
C GLU A 206 24.56 34.90 15.89
N VAL A 207 23.64 35.20 16.82
CA VAL A 207 22.42 34.40 17.00
C VAL A 207 21.60 34.41 15.71
N TRP A 208 21.39 35.57 15.11
CA TRP A 208 20.69 35.68 13.82
C TRP A 208 21.41 34.91 12.71
N SER A 209 22.73 34.99 12.64
CA SER A 209 23.53 34.21 11.68
C SER A 209 23.37 32.70 11.87
N LEU A 210 23.24 32.19 13.10
CA LEU A 210 22.95 30.77 13.36
C LEU A 210 21.53 30.38 12.96
N LEU A 211 20.56 31.25 13.23
CA LEU A 211 19.16 31.05 12.84
C LEU A 211 18.99 31.05 11.32
N ASP A 212 19.65 31.96 10.60
CA ASP A 212 19.64 32.00 9.13
C ASP A 212 20.25 30.75 8.52
N ARG A 213 21.38 30.28 9.08
CA ARG A 213 22.01 29.02 8.65
C ARG A 213 21.07 27.82 8.82
N TYR A 214 20.30 27.78 9.91
CA TYR A 214 19.30 26.74 10.15
C TYR A 214 18.10 26.86 9.19
N ALA A 215 17.58 28.07 9.01
CA ALA A 215 16.39 28.37 8.23
C ALA A 215 16.64 28.45 6.71
N ARG A 216 17.88 28.26 6.26
CA ARG A 216 18.26 28.37 4.85
C ARG A 216 17.35 27.57 3.93
N SER A 217 17.10 28.13 2.74
CA SER A 217 16.41 27.41 1.68
C SER A 217 17.27 26.24 1.21
N GLY A 218 16.63 25.11 0.96
CA GLY A 218 17.29 23.92 0.45
C GLY A 218 16.29 22.99 -0.23
N LYS A 219 16.79 21.86 -0.74
CA LYS A 219 15.99 20.87 -1.48
C LYS A 219 14.69 20.48 -0.74
N HIS A 220 14.75 20.39 0.59
CA HIS A 220 13.63 19.98 1.46
C HIS A 220 13.10 21.11 2.35
N THR A 221 13.45 22.37 2.07
CA THR A 221 12.96 23.55 2.80
C THR A 221 12.85 24.70 1.81
N PRO A 222 11.77 24.78 1.03
CA PRO A 222 11.58 25.85 0.05
C PRO A 222 11.33 27.20 0.74
N PRO A 223 11.63 28.33 0.07
CA PRO A 223 11.39 29.66 0.61
C PRO A 223 9.88 29.90 0.79
N VAL A 224 9.50 30.46 1.95
CA VAL A 224 8.12 30.87 2.22
C VAL A 224 7.88 32.25 1.60
N GLY A 225 7.51 32.27 0.32
CA GLY A 225 7.14 33.44 -0.49
C GLY A 225 6.28 32.99 -1.68
N PRO A 226 5.74 33.89 -2.53
CA PRO A 226 4.83 33.54 -3.63
C PRO A 226 5.58 32.88 -4.81
N ALA A 227 6.33 31.83 -4.52
CA ALA A 227 7.02 30.94 -5.46
C ALA A 227 6.70 29.47 -5.11
N GLY A 228 5.53 29.23 -4.51
CA GLY A 228 4.87 27.92 -4.40
C GLY A 228 3.88 27.64 -5.54
N ALA A 229 3.76 28.53 -6.52
CA ALA A 229 3.03 28.31 -7.76
C ALA A 229 4.03 27.86 -8.83
N GLY A 230 4.30 26.55 -8.88
CA GLY A 230 5.24 25.94 -9.80
C GLY A 230 4.90 24.48 -10.11
N ALA A 231 3.62 24.12 -10.02
CA ALA A 231 3.06 23.11 -10.90
C ALA A 231 2.50 23.86 -12.12
N VAL A 232 2.88 23.39 -13.32
CA VAL A 232 2.30 23.74 -14.63
C VAL A 232 2.84 25.05 -15.26
N GLY A 233 3.77 24.89 -16.21
CA GLY A 233 3.80 25.78 -17.39
C GLY A 233 2.74 25.31 -18.41
N PRO A 234 2.38 26.09 -19.44
CA PRO A 234 3.13 27.20 -20.04
C PRO A 234 2.37 28.55 -19.99
N GLU A 235 3.01 29.57 -20.58
CA GLU A 235 2.48 30.86 -21.07
C GLU A 235 3.05 32.07 -20.32
N ASP A 236 4.11 32.65 -20.92
CA ASP A 236 4.45 34.07 -20.80
C ASP A 236 3.22 34.92 -21.16
N PRO A 237 3.00 36.05 -20.48
CA PRO A 237 3.35 37.30 -21.15
C PRO A 237 3.90 38.39 -20.24
N VAL A 238 5.02 38.97 -20.70
CA VAL A 238 5.24 40.41 -20.91
C VAL A 238 4.92 41.38 -19.76
N GLY A 239 5.97 42.07 -19.28
CA GLY A 239 5.87 43.50 -18.98
C GLY A 239 6.38 43.95 -17.61
N ARG A 240 7.71 44.11 -17.47
CA ARG A 240 8.32 44.87 -16.38
C ARG A 240 8.62 46.30 -16.87
N VAL A 241 7.95 47.28 -16.30
CA VAL A 241 8.35 48.70 -16.22
C VAL A 241 8.06 49.07 -14.75
N GLY A 242 9.00 49.35 -13.87
CA GLY A 242 10.10 50.31 -13.97
C GLY A 242 9.80 51.44 -12.98
N ASN A 243 10.30 51.32 -11.75
CA ASN A 243 10.85 52.37 -10.88
C ASN A 243 11.25 51.78 -9.52
#